data_AF-A0A495TIB4-F1
#
_entry.id   AF-A0A495TIB4-F1
#
_cell.length_a   1.000
_cell.length_b   1.000
_cell.length_c   1.000
_cell.angle_alpha   90.00
_cell.angle_beta   90.00
_cell.angle_gamma   90.00
#
_symmetry.space_group_name_H-M   'P 1'
#
loop_
_entity.id
_entity.type
_entity.pdbx_description
1 polymer ?
#
loop_
_entity_poly.entity_id
_entity_poly.type
_entity_poly.pdbx_seq_one_letter_code
_entity_poly.pdbx_strand_id
1 'polypeptide(L)'
;MVAGSRARKGTGVAGRQRLAAVAVVALLASGLSGCGGGDDGSAAASGSPSPSSAPPSSASPSPAKPTDRSPHGVLLSAQLAMQTARRAKVSYRLGADAGSGPLFWQPKTALQIKRSTLAEAEQLIVVDTVAYQGGDAATAARQGGKHWERFTVPPDPDGRKEVPYAGLVDLLNPVEALAAAGADGVDPVFVGEEKYEDSTVEHYRVTTTAERYAAAQTQLPQARRDGLRAALAPGGSISLTLDLWLNDKDQLVRLQRTGTGDSGRADDSVLYTDLAGALLSAQAPAETDTVDTGVRTVSPLAR
;
A
#
# COMPACT_ATOMS: atom_id res chain seq x y z
N MET A 1 -10.06 -7.71 -79.33
CA MET A 1 -9.60 -7.58 -77.93
C MET A 1 -10.42 -6.44 -77.33
N VAL A 2 -11.24 -6.58 -76.30
CA VAL A 2 -11.29 -7.50 -75.16
C VAL A 2 -12.76 -7.82 -74.85
N ALA A 3 -13.07 -9.10 -74.70
CA ALA A 3 -14.36 -9.58 -74.17
C ALA A 3 -14.22 -9.82 -72.66
N GLY A 4 -15.29 -9.52 -71.92
CA GLY A 4 -15.29 -9.51 -70.47
C GLY A 4 -15.33 -10.88 -69.78
N SER A 5 -15.37 -10.85 -68.45
CA SER A 5 -16.00 -11.90 -67.65
C SER A 5 -16.34 -11.40 -66.25
N ARG A 6 -17.24 -12.16 -65.62
CA ARG A 6 -18.25 -11.77 -64.65
C ARG A 6 -17.79 -11.68 -63.20
N ALA A 7 -18.63 -10.97 -62.45
CA ALA A 7 -18.77 -10.98 -61.00
C ALA A 7 -18.93 -12.38 -60.37
N ARG A 8 -18.49 -12.50 -59.10
CA ARG A 8 -19.12 -13.38 -58.11
C ARG A 8 -19.34 -12.63 -56.79
N LYS A 9 -20.62 -12.58 -56.38
CA LYS A 9 -21.08 -12.41 -55.01
C LYS A 9 -20.93 -13.74 -54.25
N GLY A 10 -20.75 -13.66 -52.94
CA GLY A 10 -21.03 -14.72 -51.95
C GLY A 10 -20.83 -14.14 -50.56
N THR A 11 -21.89 -13.64 -49.89
CA THR A 11 -22.78 -14.34 -48.94
C THR A 11 -22.09 -14.74 -47.63
N GLY A 12 -22.62 -14.19 -46.52
CA GLY A 12 -22.11 -14.32 -45.15
C GLY A 12 -22.60 -15.56 -44.38
N VAL A 13 -23.02 -15.31 -43.13
CA VAL A 13 -23.39 -16.22 -42.00
C VAL A 13 -22.19 -16.42 -41.06
N ALA A 14 -22.10 -15.78 -39.89
CA ALA A 14 -22.91 -15.80 -38.66
C ALA A 14 -22.65 -17.00 -37.72
N GLY A 15 -22.36 -16.69 -36.45
CA GLY A 15 -22.49 -17.59 -35.29
C GLY A 15 -21.44 -17.34 -34.22
N ARG A 16 -21.71 -17.33 -32.91
CA ARG A 16 -22.93 -17.52 -32.11
C ARG A 16 -22.60 -16.94 -30.71
N GLN A 17 -23.35 -15.95 -30.25
CA GLN A 17 -23.37 -15.55 -28.84
C GLN A 17 -24.17 -16.60 -28.05
N ARG A 18 -23.61 -17.11 -26.95
CA ARG A 18 -24.34 -17.98 -26.02
C ARG A 18 -24.82 -17.13 -24.84
N LEU A 19 -26.10 -16.78 -24.89
CA LEU A 19 -26.90 -16.42 -23.72
C LEU A 19 -27.39 -17.72 -23.07
N ALA A 20 -27.17 -17.86 -21.77
CA ALA A 20 -27.88 -18.83 -20.93
C ALA A 20 -28.36 -18.09 -19.68
N ALA A 21 -29.67 -18.07 -19.52
CA ALA A 21 -30.40 -17.55 -18.38
C ALA A 21 -30.98 -18.72 -17.55
N VAL A 22 -31.62 -18.38 -16.41
CA VAL A 22 -32.47 -19.19 -15.51
C VAL A 22 -31.67 -19.82 -14.35
N ALA A 23 -32.01 -19.72 -13.06
CA ALA A 23 -33.31 -19.49 -12.39
C ALA A 23 -33.18 -18.73 -11.05
N VAL A 24 -34.28 -18.09 -10.67
CA VAL A 24 -34.60 -17.56 -9.34
C VAL A 24 -35.06 -18.69 -8.41
N VAL A 25 -34.58 -18.71 -7.17
CA VAL A 25 -35.25 -19.41 -6.05
C VAL A 25 -35.30 -18.45 -4.86
N ALA A 26 -36.49 -17.94 -4.57
CA ALA A 26 -36.82 -17.28 -3.32
C ALA A 26 -37.30 -18.35 -2.34
N LEU A 27 -36.60 -18.53 -1.22
CA LEU A 27 -37.07 -19.32 -0.09
C LEU A 27 -37.45 -18.38 1.04
N LEU A 28 -38.76 -18.35 1.30
CA LEU A 28 -39.40 -17.72 2.44
C LEU A 28 -39.07 -18.53 3.70
N ALA A 29 -38.65 -17.85 4.76
CA ALA A 29 -38.65 -18.41 6.12
C ALA A 29 -39.40 -17.45 7.05
N SER A 30 -40.63 -17.83 7.36
CA SER A 30 -41.52 -17.24 8.35
C SER A 30 -41.40 -17.99 9.68
N GLY A 31 -41.34 -17.23 10.78
CA GLY A 31 -42.06 -17.51 12.02
C GLY A 31 -41.48 -18.53 13.00
N LEU A 32 -41.05 -18.03 14.17
CA LEU A 32 -41.23 -18.73 15.44
C LEU A 32 -41.71 -17.73 16.50
N SER A 33 -42.99 -17.85 16.84
CA SER A 33 -43.59 -17.34 18.07
C SER A 33 -43.28 -18.34 19.20
N GLY A 34 -42.74 -17.86 20.32
CA GLY A 34 -42.52 -18.66 21.52
C GLY A 34 -43.01 -17.90 22.74
N CYS A 35 -44.23 -18.23 23.17
CA CYS A 35 -44.91 -17.75 24.36
C CYS A 35 -44.45 -18.59 25.57
N GLY A 36 -44.18 -17.96 26.70
CA GLY A 36 -43.95 -18.62 27.99
C GLY A 36 -44.48 -17.71 29.10
N GLY A 37 -45.62 -18.10 29.66
CA GLY A 37 -46.42 -17.36 30.63
C GLY A 37 -45.74 -17.14 31.98
N GLY A 38 -46.22 -16.13 32.69
CA GLY A 38 -45.67 -15.67 33.96
C GLY A 38 -46.32 -16.26 35.20
N ASP A 39 -46.02 -15.64 36.34
CA ASP A 39 -46.93 -15.44 37.47
C ASP A 39 -46.31 -14.40 38.44
N ASP A 40 -47.15 -13.50 38.95
CA ASP A 40 -46.81 -12.49 39.95
C ASP A 40 -47.07 -13.04 41.36
N GLY A 41 -46.14 -12.84 42.29
CA GLY A 41 -46.34 -13.23 43.69
C GLY A 41 -45.18 -12.83 44.61
N SER A 42 -45.38 -11.74 45.36
CA SER A 42 -44.45 -11.20 46.36
C SER A 42 -44.41 -12.02 47.66
N ALA A 43 -43.22 -12.21 48.25
CA ALA A 43 -42.97 -12.12 49.71
C ALA A 43 -41.47 -12.29 50.03
N ALA A 44 -41.05 -11.67 51.14
CA ALA A 44 -39.69 -11.33 51.50
C ALA A 44 -38.91 -12.37 52.33
N ALA A 45 -37.60 -12.11 52.39
CA ALA A 45 -36.67 -12.24 53.52
C ALA A 45 -35.72 -13.46 53.62
N SER A 46 -34.42 -13.10 53.58
CA SER A 46 -33.31 -13.57 54.43
C SER A 46 -32.67 -14.94 54.18
N GLY A 47 -31.38 -14.92 53.82
CA GLY A 47 -30.46 -16.04 54.01
C GLY A 47 -29.24 -16.01 53.09
N SER A 48 -28.05 -15.78 53.67
CA SER A 48 -26.72 -15.65 53.07
C SER A 48 -26.34 -16.58 51.91
N PRO A 49 -25.42 -16.14 51.02
CA PRO A 49 -24.51 -17.05 50.34
C PRO A 49 -23.03 -16.85 50.71
N SER A 50 -22.36 -18.00 50.84
CA SER A 50 -20.92 -18.24 51.01
C SER A 50 -20.01 -17.53 49.98
N PRO A 51 -18.71 -17.33 50.31
CA PRO A 51 -17.76 -16.70 49.41
C PRO A 51 -17.34 -17.68 48.30
N SER A 52 -17.70 -17.37 47.06
CA SER A 52 -17.13 -18.04 45.89
C SER A 52 -16.09 -17.12 45.25
N SER A 53 -14.84 -17.50 45.40
CA SER A 53 -13.66 -16.86 44.82
C SER A 53 -13.67 -17.02 43.31
N ALA A 54 -13.94 -15.95 42.58
CA ALA A 54 -13.58 -15.81 41.17
C ALA A 54 -12.45 -14.78 41.05
N PRO A 55 -11.35 -15.07 40.35
CA PRO A 55 -10.28 -14.10 40.17
C PRO A 55 -10.79 -12.95 39.29
N PRO A 56 -10.49 -11.68 39.61
CA PRO A 56 -10.69 -10.60 38.67
C PRO A 56 -9.70 -10.79 37.52
N SER A 57 -10.19 -11.18 36.35
CA SER A 57 -9.49 -10.94 35.10
C SER A 57 -9.26 -9.43 35.00
N SER A 58 -8.05 -9.01 35.32
CA SER A 58 -7.53 -7.70 34.97
C SER A 58 -7.45 -7.61 33.46
N ALA A 59 -8.58 -7.30 32.84
CA ALA A 59 -8.61 -6.67 31.55
C ALA A 59 -7.93 -5.32 31.74
N SER A 60 -6.67 -5.22 31.32
CA SER A 60 -6.03 -3.94 31.10
C SER A 60 -7.01 -3.07 30.30
N PRO A 61 -7.31 -1.83 30.73
CA PRO A 61 -8.15 -0.97 29.92
C PRO A 61 -7.39 -0.69 28.62
N SER A 62 -7.85 -1.27 27.51
CA SER A 62 -7.58 -0.67 26.21
C SER A 62 -8.08 0.77 26.31
N PRO A 63 -7.23 1.79 26.06
CA PRO A 63 -7.70 3.16 26.10
C PRO A 63 -8.83 3.28 25.09
N ALA A 64 -10.04 3.55 25.59
CA ALA A 64 -11.18 3.90 24.75
C ALA A 64 -10.74 5.10 23.90
N LYS A 65 -10.62 4.88 22.59
CA LYS A 65 -10.24 5.93 21.65
C LYS A 65 -11.35 6.99 21.68
N PRO A 66 -11.06 8.25 22.02
CA PRO A 66 -12.07 9.28 21.95
C PRO A 66 -12.50 9.43 20.50
N THR A 67 -13.77 9.23 20.21
CA THR A 67 -14.46 9.58 18.95
C THR A 67 -14.53 11.10 18.72
N ASP A 68 -13.64 11.85 19.38
CA ASP A 68 -13.62 13.31 19.50
C ASP A 68 -12.41 13.94 18.79
N ARG A 69 -11.59 13.12 18.14
CA ARG A 69 -10.46 13.60 17.32
C ARG A 69 -10.97 13.90 15.92
N SER A 70 -10.68 15.11 15.44
CA SER A 70 -10.94 15.45 14.04
C SER A 70 -10.17 14.50 13.10
N PRO A 71 -10.68 14.21 11.89
CA PRO A 71 -9.95 13.39 10.92
C PRO A 71 -8.52 13.89 10.67
N HIS A 72 -8.33 15.20 10.63
CA HIS A 72 -7.01 15.82 10.52
C HIS A 72 -6.10 15.48 11.72
N GLY A 73 -6.62 15.58 12.95
CA GLY A 73 -5.88 15.21 14.15
C GLY A 73 -5.51 13.72 14.20
N VAL A 74 -6.36 12.84 13.66
CA VAL A 74 -6.04 11.40 13.54
C VAL A 74 -4.92 11.17 12.54
N LEU A 75 -4.93 11.82 11.37
CA LEU A 75 -3.87 11.68 10.38
C LEU A 75 -2.52 12.20 10.88
N LEU A 76 -2.51 13.28 11.68
CA LEU A 76 -1.29 13.76 12.34
C LEU A 76 -0.76 12.75 13.36
N SER A 77 -1.65 12.16 14.16
CA SER A 77 -1.30 11.06 15.09
C SER A 77 -0.70 9.87 14.33
N ALA A 78 -1.30 9.51 13.20
CA ALA A 78 -0.80 8.43 12.35
C ALA A 78 0.58 8.73 11.77
N GLN A 79 0.83 9.97 11.33
CA GLN A 79 2.16 10.38 10.86
C GLN A 79 3.21 10.17 11.96
N LEU A 80 2.92 10.55 13.20
CA LEU A 80 3.82 10.34 14.34
C LEU A 80 4.00 8.84 14.65
N ALA A 81 2.94 8.04 14.58
CA ALA A 81 3.01 6.60 14.79
C ALA A 81 3.93 5.92 13.75
N MET A 82 3.83 6.32 12.48
CA MET A 82 4.69 5.78 11.41
C MET A 82 6.14 6.29 11.50
N GLN A 83 6.36 7.56 11.88
CA GLN A 83 7.70 8.06 12.20
C GLN A 83 8.34 7.27 13.34
N THR A 84 7.56 6.91 14.37
CA THR A 84 8.04 6.09 15.50
C THR A 84 8.33 4.66 15.09
N ALA A 85 7.53 4.08 14.18
CA ALA A 85 7.72 2.71 13.70
C ALA A 85 9.00 2.54 12.88
N ARG A 86 9.42 3.56 12.11
CA ARG A 86 10.67 3.65 11.32
C ARG A 86 10.85 2.63 10.17
N ARG A 87 10.12 1.52 10.23
CA ARG A 87 10.18 0.41 9.28
C ARG A 87 8.89 -0.42 9.29
N ALA A 88 8.68 -1.12 8.19
CA ALA A 88 7.63 -2.12 8.02
C ALA A 88 8.02 -3.12 6.94
N LYS A 89 7.33 -4.26 6.89
CA LYS A 89 7.23 -5.04 5.67
C LYS A 89 6.16 -4.40 4.78
N VAL A 90 6.55 -4.08 3.55
CA VAL A 90 5.65 -3.52 2.54
C VAL A 90 5.29 -4.57 1.49
N SER A 91 4.05 -4.53 1.02
CA SER A 91 3.60 -5.20 -0.20
C SER A 91 2.89 -4.17 -1.06
N TYR A 92 3.23 -4.05 -2.33
CA TYR A 92 2.70 -2.99 -3.17
C TYR A 92 2.28 -3.47 -4.57
N ARG A 93 1.44 -2.66 -5.19
CA ARG A 93 1.15 -2.66 -6.62
C ARG A 93 1.11 -1.22 -7.11
N LEU A 94 2.02 -0.85 -8.00
CA LEU A 94 2.15 0.47 -8.59
C LEU A 94 2.06 0.34 -10.12
N GLY A 95 0.85 0.42 -10.66
CA GLY A 95 0.58 0.03 -12.05
C GLY A 95 0.92 -1.44 -12.31
N ALA A 96 1.86 -1.69 -13.24
CA ALA A 96 2.33 -3.03 -13.59
C ALA A 96 3.44 -3.57 -12.65
N ASP A 97 4.07 -2.71 -11.86
CA ASP A 97 5.08 -3.13 -10.88
C ASP A 97 4.41 -3.57 -9.58
N ALA A 98 4.90 -4.65 -9.02
CA ALA A 98 4.44 -5.17 -7.74
C ALA A 98 5.61 -5.85 -7.04
N GLY A 99 5.63 -5.79 -5.73
CA GLY A 99 6.69 -6.40 -4.96
C GLY A 99 6.38 -6.43 -3.48
N SER A 100 7.23 -7.14 -2.74
CA SER A 100 7.15 -7.15 -1.29
C SER A 100 8.50 -7.33 -0.63
N GLY A 101 8.62 -6.80 0.59
CA GLY A 101 9.79 -6.95 1.44
C GLY A 101 9.94 -5.79 2.43
N PRO A 102 11.01 -5.73 3.22
CA PRO A 102 11.19 -4.68 4.21
C PRO A 102 11.53 -3.33 3.59
N LEU A 103 10.95 -2.28 4.18
CA LEU A 103 11.29 -0.87 3.96
C LEU A 103 11.64 -0.24 5.31
N PHE A 104 12.75 0.48 5.34
CA PHE A 104 13.22 1.32 6.44
C PHE A 104 13.27 2.75 5.93
N TRP A 105 12.55 3.66 6.57
CA TRP A 105 12.60 5.08 6.24
C TRP A 105 13.46 5.87 7.24
N GLN A 106 13.79 5.29 8.39
CA GLN A 106 14.66 5.90 9.41
C GLN A 106 15.48 4.85 10.19
N PRO A 107 16.66 5.23 10.75
CA PRO A 107 17.36 6.51 10.57
C PRO A 107 18.04 6.64 9.20
N LYS A 108 18.23 5.52 8.50
CA LYS A 108 18.73 5.49 7.12
C LYS A 108 17.72 4.75 6.25
N THR A 109 17.59 5.19 5.00
CA THR A 109 16.78 4.50 4.02
C THR A 109 17.40 3.15 3.69
N ALA A 110 16.61 2.10 3.83
CA ALA A 110 16.94 0.79 3.30
C ALA A 110 15.68 0.11 2.74
N LEU A 111 15.86 -0.65 1.68
CA LEU A 111 14.79 -1.33 0.97
C LEU A 111 15.32 -2.69 0.54
N GLN A 112 14.54 -3.74 0.74
CA GLN A 112 14.80 -5.02 0.09
C GLN A 112 13.47 -5.54 -0.40
N ILE A 113 13.28 -5.61 -1.71
CA ILE A 113 12.04 -6.02 -2.34
C ILE A 113 12.34 -7.15 -3.31
N LYS A 114 11.50 -8.18 -3.25
CA LYS A 114 11.34 -9.13 -4.35
C LYS A 114 10.22 -8.62 -5.25
N ARG A 115 10.55 -8.28 -6.50
CA ARG A 115 9.57 -7.84 -7.49
C ARG A 115 8.89 -9.05 -8.11
N SER A 116 7.61 -8.90 -8.40
CA SER A 116 6.76 -9.89 -9.03
C SER A 116 6.55 -9.47 -10.48
N THR A 117 7.54 -9.69 -11.34
CA THR A 117 7.38 -9.48 -12.79
C THR A 117 6.95 -10.78 -13.47
N LEU A 118 6.32 -10.67 -14.64
CA LEU A 118 5.89 -11.83 -15.45
C LEU A 118 7.07 -12.65 -16.00
N ALA A 119 8.28 -12.11 -16.01
CA ALA A 119 9.43 -12.73 -16.68
C ALA A 119 10.41 -13.40 -15.71
N GLU A 120 10.63 -12.87 -14.51
CA GLU A 120 11.41 -13.51 -13.44
C GLU A 120 11.36 -12.66 -12.15
N ALA A 121 11.58 -13.30 -10.99
CA ALA A 121 11.58 -12.61 -9.70
C ALA A 121 12.93 -11.94 -9.41
N GLU A 122 13.13 -10.77 -9.99
CA GLU A 122 14.26 -9.90 -9.69
C GLU A 122 14.14 -9.32 -8.26
N GLN A 123 15.26 -9.26 -7.55
CA GLN A 123 15.36 -8.61 -6.26
C GLN A 123 16.07 -7.26 -6.39
N LEU A 124 15.56 -6.30 -5.65
CA LEU A 124 16.15 -4.98 -5.48
C LEU A 124 16.49 -4.79 -4.01
N ILE A 125 17.74 -4.44 -3.73
CA ILE A 125 18.19 -4.01 -2.41
C ILE A 125 18.74 -2.58 -2.56
N VAL A 126 18.25 -1.65 -1.74
CA VAL A 126 18.82 -0.31 -1.59
C VAL A 126 19.27 -0.18 -0.15
N VAL A 127 20.53 0.19 0.06
CA VAL A 127 21.06 0.51 1.39
C VAL A 127 21.75 1.86 1.28
N ASP A 128 21.13 2.87 1.87
CA ASP A 128 21.62 4.26 1.85
C ASP A 128 21.80 4.75 0.40
N THR A 129 23.04 4.91 -0.07
CA THR A 129 23.37 5.46 -1.40
C THR A 129 23.80 4.39 -2.41
N VAL A 130 23.57 3.11 -2.12
CA VAL A 130 24.00 1.97 -2.96
C VAL A 130 22.80 1.07 -3.23
N ALA A 131 22.70 0.57 -4.47
CA ALA A 131 21.72 -0.43 -4.85
C ALA A 131 22.40 -1.71 -5.32
N TYR A 132 21.66 -2.81 -5.15
CA TYR A 132 21.96 -4.13 -5.64
C TYR A 132 20.74 -4.66 -6.40
N GLN A 133 20.96 -5.12 -7.61
CA GLN A 133 19.92 -5.67 -8.47
C GLN A 133 20.32 -7.09 -8.89
N GLY A 134 19.36 -8.01 -8.92
CA GLY A 134 19.58 -9.41 -9.28
C GLY A 134 19.03 -10.36 -8.23
N GLY A 135 19.87 -11.26 -7.71
CA GLY A 135 19.46 -12.32 -6.79
C GLY A 135 18.70 -13.46 -7.49
N ASP A 136 18.78 -13.52 -8.81
CA ASP A 136 18.13 -14.50 -9.69
C ASP A 136 19.16 -15.26 -10.55
N ALA A 137 18.72 -16.38 -11.12
CA ALA A 137 19.58 -17.26 -11.90
C ALA A 137 20.02 -16.66 -13.24
N ALA A 138 19.20 -15.80 -13.86
CA ALA A 138 19.56 -15.16 -15.13
C ALA A 138 20.69 -14.15 -14.94
N THR A 139 20.67 -13.38 -13.85
CA THR A 139 21.76 -12.49 -13.45
C THR A 139 23.03 -13.29 -13.19
N ALA A 140 22.95 -14.41 -12.46
CA ALA A 140 24.10 -15.29 -12.23
C ALA A 140 24.71 -15.86 -13.51
N ALA A 141 23.86 -16.30 -14.46
CA ALA A 141 24.30 -16.84 -15.73
C ALA A 141 25.07 -15.81 -16.58
N ARG A 142 24.66 -14.54 -16.55
CA ARG A 142 25.33 -13.45 -17.28
C ARG A 142 26.65 -13.02 -16.63
N GLN A 143 26.81 -13.24 -15.32
CA GLN A 143 27.92 -12.72 -14.51
C GLN A 143 28.90 -13.78 -14.01
N GLY A 144 28.97 -14.93 -14.69
CA GLY A 144 29.91 -15.99 -14.33
C GLY A 144 29.67 -16.60 -12.93
N GLY A 145 28.40 -16.65 -12.50
CA GLY A 145 27.97 -17.26 -11.24
C GLY A 145 27.70 -16.29 -10.09
N LYS A 146 27.98 -14.98 -10.26
CA LYS A 146 27.65 -13.94 -9.26
C LYS A 146 26.22 -13.44 -9.41
N HIS A 147 25.45 -13.42 -8.34
CA HIS A 147 24.02 -13.15 -8.42
C HIS A 147 23.65 -11.66 -8.37
N TRP A 148 24.58 -10.77 -8.00
CA TRP A 148 24.25 -9.37 -7.72
C TRP A 148 25.05 -8.37 -8.53
N GLU A 149 24.39 -7.34 -9.00
CA GLU A 149 24.98 -6.14 -9.59
C GLU A 149 24.86 -5.00 -8.60
N ARG A 150 26.01 -4.47 -8.15
CA ARG A 150 26.10 -3.28 -7.31
C ARG A 150 26.24 -2.03 -8.18
N PHE A 151 25.56 -0.96 -7.80
CA PHE A 151 25.73 0.35 -8.43
C PHE A 151 25.33 1.51 -7.52
N THR A 152 25.76 2.71 -7.91
CA THR A 152 25.28 3.98 -7.37
C THR A 152 24.58 4.79 -8.46
N VAL A 153 23.90 5.87 -8.07
CA VAL A 153 23.34 6.84 -9.02
C VAL A 153 24.22 8.09 -9.11
N PRO A 154 24.08 8.93 -10.15
CA PRO A 154 24.71 10.24 -10.18
C PRO A 154 24.35 11.03 -8.91
N PRO A 155 25.25 11.89 -8.41
CA PRO A 155 24.94 12.78 -7.31
C PRO A 155 23.85 13.79 -7.72
N ASP A 156 23.21 14.38 -6.72
CA ASP A 156 22.30 15.50 -6.92
C ASP A 156 23.05 16.75 -7.46
N PRO A 157 22.35 17.80 -7.91
CA PRO A 157 22.99 19.03 -8.38
C PRO A 157 23.89 19.73 -7.34
N ASP A 158 23.72 19.44 -6.05
CA ASP A 158 24.56 19.95 -4.96
C ASP A 158 25.80 19.06 -4.71
N GLY A 159 25.98 18.00 -5.50
CA GLY A 159 27.10 17.06 -5.39
C GLY A 159 26.93 16.01 -4.28
N ARG A 160 25.76 15.91 -3.65
CA ARG A 160 25.49 14.92 -2.60
C ARG A 160 25.12 13.59 -3.24
N LYS A 161 25.56 12.49 -2.60
CA LYS A 161 25.16 11.15 -3.02
C LYS A 161 23.65 10.99 -2.84
N GLU A 162 23.00 10.45 -3.87
CA GLU A 162 21.56 10.23 -3.88
C GLU A 162 21.22 8.76 -3.60
N VAL A 163 20.01 8.53 -3.09
CA VAL A 163 19.46 7.20 -2.84
C VAL A 163 18.98 6.63 -4.18
N PRO A 164 19.55 5.51 -4.66
CA PRO A 164 19.01 4.85 -5.85
C PRO A 164 17.53 4.47 -5.64
N TYR A 165 16.70 4.60 -6.67
CA TYR A 165 15.25 4.38 -6.58
C TYR A 165 14.54 5.25 -5.53
N ALA A 166 15.06 6.45 -5.26
CA ALA A 166 14.44 7.41 -4.34
C ALA A 166 12.93 7.61 -4.57
N GLY A 167 12.48 7.67 -5.83
CA GLY A 167 11.07 7.81 -6.18
C GLY A 167 10.20 6.62 -5.75
N LEU A 168 10.70 5.38 -5.92
CA LEU A 168 10.01 4.18 -5.41
C LEU A 168 9.96 4.21 -3.89
N VAL A 169 11.07 4.54 -3.23
CA VAL A 169 11.12 4.67 -1.76
C VAL A 169 10.07 5.67 -1.27
N ASP A 170 9.97 6.85 -1.89
CA ASP A 170 9.03 7.90 -1.47
C ASP A 170 7.57 7.49 -1.70
N LEU A 171 7.28 6.77 -2.78
CA LEU A 171 5.95 6.23 -3.03
C LEU A 171 5.56 5.17 -2.00
N LEU A 172 6.51 4.38 -1.50
CA LEU A 172 6.24 3.34 -0.51
C LEU A 172 6.29 3.87 0.93
N ASN A 173 6.95 4.99 1.19
CA ASN A 173 7.10 5.54 2.53
C ASN A 173 5.76 6.06 3.07
N PRO A 174 5.22 5.47 4.17
CA PRO A 174 3.93 5.87 4.70
C PRO A 174 3.94 7.29 5.28
N VAL A 175 5.10 7.79 5.73
CA VAL A 175 5.24 9.14 6.28
C VAL A 175 4.99 10.20 5.20
N GLU A 176 5.41 9.96 3.96
CA GLU A 176 5.19 10.87 2.82
C GLU A 176 3.70 10.95 2.47
N ALA A 177 3.00 9.81 2.46
CA ALA A 177 1.57 9.76 2.21
C ALA A 177 0.75 10.46 3.31
N LEU A 178 1.12 10.25 4.57
CA LEU A 178 0.46 10.90 5.70
C LEU A 178 0.76 12.40 5.77
N ALA A 179 1.98 12.83 5.43
CA ALA A 179 2.31 14.25 5.31
C ALA A 179 1.45 14.94 4.23
N ALA A 180 1.26 14.30 3.07
CA ALA A 180 0.38 14.82 2.04
C ALA A 180 -1.11 14.82 2.47
N ALA A 181 -1.54 13.81 3.22
CA ALA A 181 -2.90 13.67 3.72
C ALA A 181 -3.24 14.65 4.88
N GLY A 182 -2.21 15.11 5.60
CA GLY A 182 -2.33 16.10 6.68
C GLY A 182 -1.93 17.53 6.29
N ALA A 183 -1.55 17.77 5.03
CA ALA A 183 -1.07 19.06 4.56
C ALA A 183 -2.14 20.16 4.64
N ASP A 184 -1.71 21.41 4.79
CA ASP A 184 -2.63 22.55 4.82
C ASP A 184 -3.47 22.63 3.54
N GLY A 185 -4.76 22.92 3.70
CA GLY A 185 -5.70 23.08 2.58
C GLY A 185 -6.20 21.77 1.97
N VAL A 186 -5.95 20.62 2.62
CA VAL A 186 -6.68 19.36 2.38
C VAL A 186 -7.77 19.18 3.42
N ASP A 187 -8.83 18.46 3.04
CA ASP A 187 -9.97 18.17 3.91
C ASP A 187 -10.12 16.65 4.07
N PRO A 188 -9.53 16.06 5.14
CA PRO A 188 -9.64 14.64 5.37
C PRO A 188 -11.03 14.27 5.90
N VAL A 189 -11.60 13.22 5.32
CA VAL A 189 -12.94 12.71 5.66
C VAL A 189 -12.82 11.34 6.29
N PHE A 190 -13.45 11.14 7.44
CA PHE A 190 -13.68 9.80 7.99
C PHE A 190 -14.80 9.13 7.19
N VAL A 191 -14.49 8.00 6.56
CA VAL A 191 -15.41 7.25 5.70
C VAL A 191 -16.21 6.23 6.51
N GLY A 192 -15.56 5.57 7.47
CA GLY A 192 -16.19 4.58 8.33
C GLY A 192 -15.18 3.59 8.92
N GLU A 193 -15.69 2.64 9.69
CA GLU A 193 -14.94 1.49 10.16
C GLU A 193 -15.15 0.30 9.24
N GLU A 194 -14.09 -0.47 9.00
CA GLU A 194 -14.10 -1.66 8.18
C GLU A 194 -13.40 -2.83 8.87
N LYS A 195 -13.76 -4.06 8.50
CA LYS A 195 -12.98 -5.25 8.86
C LYS A 195 -11.84 -5.42 7.87
N TYR A 196 -10.62 -5.49 8.39
CA TYR A 196 -9.43 -5.76 7.61
C TYR A 196 -8.62 -6.86 8.32
N GLU A 197 -8.52 -8.02 7.66
CA GLU A 197 -8.05 -9.25 8.28
C GLU A 197 -8.82 -9.53 9.58
N ASP A 198 -8.12 -9.81 10.68
CA ASP A 198 -8.71 -10.07 11.99
C ASP A 198 -8.91 -8.81 12.84
N SER A 199 -8.73 -7.62 12.26
CA SER A 199 -8.78 -6.32 12.96
C SER A 199 -9.86 -5.40 12.41
N THR A 200 -10.34 -4.48 13.26
CA THR A 200 -11.11 -3.32 12.81
C THR A 200 -10.15 -2.21 12.42
N VAL A 201 -10.39 -1.56 11.29
CA VAL A 201 -9.63 -0.40 10.81
C VAL A 201 -10.56 0.78 10.57
N GLU A 202 -10.04 1.98 10.77
CA GLU A 202 -10.71 3.22 10.40
C GLU A 202 -10.27 3.63 9.00
N HIS A 203 -11.22 3.92 8.11
CA HIS A 203 -10.97 4.38 6.76
C HIS A 203 -11.12 5.89 6.66
N TYR A 204 -10.06 6.55 6.20
CA TYR A 204 -10.01 7.98 5.90
C TYR A 204 -9.79 8.21 4.41
N ARG A 205 -10.37 9.28 3.88
CA ARG A 205 -10.20 9.72 2.50
C ARG A 205 -9.73 11.15 2.44
N VAL A 206 -8.75 11.42 1.57
CA VAL A 206 -8.28 12.77 1.25
C VAL A 206 -8.20 12.95 -0.26
N THR A 207 -8.76 14.05 -0.77
CA THR A 207 -8.58 14.45 -2.17
C THR A 207 -7.49 15.52 -2.25
N THR A 208 -6.54 15.34 -3.16
CA THR A 208 -5.39 16.21 -3.39
C THR A 208 -4.96 16.15 -4.86
N THR A 209 -3.79 16.70 -5.20
CA THR A 209 -3.17 16.62 -6.52
C THR A 209 -1.75 16.08 -6.39
N ALA A 210 -1.16 15.56 -7.46
CA ALA A 210 0.24 15.15 -7.44
C ALA A 210 1.19 16.32 -7.13
N GLU A 211 0.84 17.53 -7.58
CA GLU A 211 1.54 18.76 -7.28
C GLU A 211 1.53 19.06 -5.77
N ARG A 212 0.34 19.02 -5.14
CA ARG A 212 0.23 19.24 -3.68
C ARG A 212 0.88 18.12 -2.88
N TYR A 213 0.74 16.87 -3.31
CA TYR A 213 1.40 15.73 -2.67
C TYR A 213 2.92 15.93 -2.64
N ALA A 214 3.52 16.28 -3.78
CA ALA A 214 4.96 16.51 -3.85
C ALA A 214 5.38 17.77 -3.07
N ALA A 215 4.57 18.84 -3.11
CA ALA A 215 4.85 20.08 -2.37
C ALA A 215 4.80 19.89 -0.84
N ALA A 216 3.99 18.96 -0.34
CA ALA A 216 3.94 18.62 1.08
C ALA A 216 5.29 18.06 1.60
N GLN A 217 6.15 17.54 0.71
CA GLN A 217 7.42 16.92 1.06
C GLN A 217 8.55 17.94 1.18
N THR A 218 8.37 18.87 2.13
CA THR A 218 9.29 19.98 2.39
C THR A 218 10.70 19.52 2.78
N GLN A 219 10.82 18.32 3.34
CA GLN A 219 12.08 17.66 3.70
C GLN A 219 12.87 17.12 2.49
N LEU A 220 12.23 16.92 1.34
CA LEU A 220 12.90 16.38 0.15
C LEU A 220 13.53 17.51 -0.68
N PRO A 221 14.70 17.29 -1.31
CA PRO A 221 15.24 18.22 -2.29
C PRO A 221 14.28 18.45 -3.46
N GLN A 222 14.40 19.60 -4.13
CA GLN A 222 13.51 19.98 -5.23
C GLN A 222 13.46 18.93 -6.35
N ALA A 223 14.62 18.42 -6.79
CA ALA A 223 14.69 17.39 -7.82
C ALA A 223 13.92 16.11 -7.44
N ARG A 224 13.94 15.74 -6.15
CA ARG A 224 13.24 14.58 -5.63
C ARG A 224 11.72 14.81 -5.55
N ARG A 225 11.28 16.01 -5.16
CA ARG A 225 9.87 16.42 -5.26
C ARG A 225 9.37 16.39 -6.70
N ASP A 226 10.17 16.86 -7.65
CA ASP A 226 9.81 16.85 -9.08
C ASP A 226 9.71 15.42 -9.62
N GLY A 227 10.63 14.54 -9.22
CA GLY A 227 10.55 13.11 -9.52
C GLY A 227 9.31 12.44 -8.94
N LEU A 228 8.97 12.72 -7.68
CA LEU A 228 7.77 12.20 -7.02
C LEU A 228 6.49 12.69 -7.69
N ARG A 229 6.41 13.98 -8.04
CA ARG A 229 5.29 14.55 -8.80
C ARG A 229 5.12 13.83 -10.14
N ALA A 230 6.21 13.68 -10.89
CA ALA A 230 6.20 12.97 -12.18
C ALA A 230 5.78 11.50 -12.02
N ALA A 231 6.16 10.86 -10.92
CA ALA A 231 5.78 9.48 -10.65
C ALA A 231 4.30 9.33 -10.31
N LEU A 232 3.72 10.26 -9.58
CA LEU A 232 2.29 10.23 -9.22
C LEU A 232 1.38 10.62 -10.39
N ALA A 233 1.88 11.45 -11.31
CA ALA A 233 1.13 11.93 -12.47
C ALA A 233 1.95 11.78 -13.76
N PRO A 234 2.24 10.54 -14.19
CA PRO A 234 3.09 10.30 -15.35
C PRO A 234 2.37 10.81 -16.60
N GLY A 235 2.73 11.99 -17.11
CA GLY A 235 2.19 12.55 -18.35
C GLY A 235 1.10 13.63 -18.21
N GLY A 236 0.86 14.20 -17.03
CA GLY A 236 -0.09 15.32 -16.89
C GLY A 236 -0.42 15.64 -15.45
N SER A 237 -1.39 16.52 -15.23
CA SER A 237 -1.95 16.74 -13.90
C SER A 237 -2.96 15.65 -13.58
N ILE A 238 -2.94 15.18 -12.33
CA ILE A 238 -3.86 14.14 -11.86
C ILE A 238 -4.49 14.59 -10.53
N SER A 239 -5.81 14.47 -10.44
CA SER A 239 -6.49 14.50 -9.15
C SER A 239 -6.24 13.17 -8.45
N LEU A 240 -5.74 13.22 -7.22
CA LEU A 240 -5.45 12.05 -6.41
C LEU A 240 -6.47 11.94 -5.28
N THR A 241 -7.00 10.74 -5.10
CA THR A 241 -7.71 10.33 -3.89
C THR A 241 -6.79 9.37 -3.13
N LEU A 242 -6.47 9.75 -1.90
CA LEU A 242 -5.77 8.93 -0.94
C LEU A 242 -6.81 8.28 -0.03
N ASP A 243 -6.94 6.97 -0.09
CA ASP A 243 -7.67 6.20 0.92
C ASP A 243 -6.66 5.57 1.88
N LEU A 244 -6.84 5.83 3.17
CA LEU A 244 -5.93 5.44 4.25
C LEU A 244 -6.69 4.60 5.26
N TRP A 245 -6.21 3.38 5.53
CA TRP A 245 -6.77 2.53 6.58
C TRP A 245 -5.81 2.48 7.76
N LEU A 246 -6.32 2.88 8.92
CA LEU A 246 -5.57 2.96 10.16
C LEU A 246 -6.05 1.89 11.14
N ASN A 247 -5.12 1.23 11.83
CA ASN A 247 -5.47 0.33 12.93
C ASN A 247 -5.80 1.11 14.22
N ASP A 248 -6.10 0.37 15.29
CA ASP A 248 -6.39 0.89 16.62
C ASP A 248 -5.26 1.75 17.23
N LYS A 249 -4.03 1.56 16.75
CA LYS A 249 -2.82 2.29 17.16
C LYS A 249 -2.50 3.49 16.24
N ASP A 250 -3.44 3.92 15.41
CA ASP A 250 -3.27 4.94 14.37
C ASP A 250 -2.15 4.60 13.36
N GLN A 251 -1.81 3.33 13.19
CA GLN A 251 -0.79 2.96 12.21
C GLN A 251 -1.44 2.74 10.85
N LEU A 252 -0.85 3.31 9.80
CA LEU A 252 -1.28 3.10 8.43
C LEU A 252 -0.98 1.65 8.03
N VAL A 253 -2.03 0.85 7.87
CA VAL A 253 -1.92 -0.56 7.45
C VAL A 253 -2.17 -0.72 5.96
N ARG A 254 -2.94 0.17 5.35
CA ARG A 254 -3.16 0.17 3.90
C ARG A 254 -3.27 1.60 3.36
N LEU A 255 -2.66 1.82 2.21
CA LEU A 255 -2.78 3.00 1.40
C LEU A 255 -3.31 2.60 0.02
N GLN A 256 -4.35 3.26 -0.46
CA GLN A 256 -4.75 3.25 -1.86
C GLN A 256 -4.62 4.67 -2.41
N ARG A 257 -4.02 4.80 -3.58
CA ARG A 257 -3.96 6.04 -4.33
C ARG A 257 -4.67 5.79 -5.65
N THR A 258 -5.84 6.41 -5.79
CA THR A 258 -6.56 6.41 -7.06
C THR A 258 -6.51 7.79 -7.67
N GLY A 259 -6.57 7.88 -8.99
CA GLY A 259 -6.59 9.16 -9.66
C GLY A 259 -6.99 9.04 -11.11
N THR A 260 -7.43 10.13 -11.70
CA THR A 260 -7.71 10.20 -13.14
C THR A 260 -7.21 11.56 -13.63
N GLY A 261 -6.54 11.54 -14.77
CA GLY A 261 -5.96 12.73 -15.39
C GLY A 261 -5.68 12.49 -16.87
N ASP A 262 -5.02 13.46 -17.49
CA ASP A 262 -4.78 13.49 -18.94
C ASP A 262 -4.01 12.27 -19.46
N SER A 263 -3.21 11.65 -18.60
CA SER A 263 -2.35 10.51 -18.92
C SER A 263 -2.87 9.16 -18.46
N GLY A 264 -4.10 9.10 -17.94
CA GLY A 264 -4.76 7.86 -17.56
C GLY A 264 -5.16 7.80 -16.08
N ARG A 265 -5.38 6.57 -15.62
CA ARG A 265 -5.86 6.28 -14.26
C ARG A 265 -4.71 5.79 -13.39
N ALA A 266 -4.54 6.41 -12.22
CA ALA A 266 -3.73 5.86 -11.14
C ALA A 266 -4.60 4.88 -10.32
N ASP A 267 -4.02 3.73 -10.00
CA ASP A 267 -4.62 2.75 -9.09
C ASP A 267 -3.49 1.98 -8.39
N ASP A 268 -2.88 2.68 -7.44
CA ASP A 268 -1.71 2.24 -6.71
C ASP A 268 -2.12 1.81 -5.29
N SER A 269 -1.56 0.70 -4.81
CA SER A 269 -1.82 0.18 -3.46
C SER A 269 -0.54 -0.17 -2.73
N VAL A 270 -0.50 0.11 -1.43
CA VAL A 270 0.57 -0.29 -0.51
C VAL A 270 -0.04 -0.84 0.76
N LEU A 271 0.40 -2.01 1.18
CA LEU A 271 0.06 -2.68 2.43
C LEU A 271 1.29 -2.65 3.34
N TYR A 272 1.08 -2.29 4.61
CA TYR A 272 2.09 -2.26 5.65
C TYR A 272 1.78 -3.32 6.70
N THR A 273 2.76 -4.18 6.95
CA THR A 273 2.70 -5.25 7.95
C THR A 273 3.99 -5.26 8.76
N ASP A 274 4.02 -5.97 9.89
CA ASP A 274 5.20 -6.07 10.77
C ASP A 274 5.82 -4.69 11.09
N LEU A 275 4.96 -3.74 11.46
CA LEU A 275 5.36 -2.37 11.79
C LEU A 275 6.30 -2.36 12.99
N ALA A 276 7.41 -1.65 12.87
CA ALA A 276 8.52 -1.65 13.83
C ALA A 276 9.21 -3.02 14.04
N GLY A 277 8.89 -4.04 13.23
CA GLY A 277 9.32 -5.43 13.38
C GLY A 277 10.82 -5.60 13.62
N ALA A 278 11.19 -6.16 14.77
CA ALA A 278 12.59 -6.30 15.18
C ALA A 278 13.42 -7.23 14.30
N LEU A 279 12.77 -8.15 13.60
CA LEU A 279 13.40 -9.16 12.75
C LEU A 279 13.54 -8.70 11.29
N LEU A 280 12.96 -7.54 10.93
CA LEU A 280 13.14 -6.98 9.60
C LEU A 280 14.62 -6.61 9.40
N SER A 281 15.16 -6.98 8.25
CA SER A 281 16.52 -6.64 7.84
C SER A 281 16.57 -6.37 6.34
N ALA A 282 17.41 -5.43 5.94
CA ALA A 282 17.81 -5.21 4.57
C ALA A 282 19.34 -5.11 4.58
N GLN A 283 20.01 -6.07 3.95
CA GLN A 283 21.46 -6.19 4.01
C GLN A 283 22.04 -6.23 2.61
N ALA A 284 23.22 -5.64 2.46
CA ALA A 284 24.01 -5.81 1.26
C ALA A 284 24.30 -7.31 1.03
N PRO A 285 24.21 -7.81 -0.20
CA PRO A 285 24.69 -9.13 -0.56
C PRO A 285 26.18 -9.33 -0.23
N ALA A 286 26.62 -10.58 -0.21
CA ALA A 286 28.04 -10.88 -0.04
C ALA A 286 28.87 -10.28 -1.19
N GLU A 287 29.97 -9.60 -0.86
CA GLU A 287 30.87 -9.01 -1.88
C GLU A 287 31.43 -10.08 -2.85
N THR A 288 31.64 -11.30 -2.36
CA THR A 288 32.06 -12.44 -3.20
C THR A 288 31.02 -12.85 -4.24
N ASP A 289 29.74 -12.53 -4.02
CA ASP A 289 28.61 -12.82 -4.90
C ASP A 289 28.12 -11.58 -5.68
N THR A 290 28.88 -10.49 -5.61
CA THR A 290 28.53 -9.20 -6.20
C THR A 290 29.54 -8.77 -7.26
N VAL A 291 29.06 -8.10 -8.31
CA VAL A 291 29.84 -7.38 -9.31
C VAL A 291 29.54 -5.89 -9.18
N ASP A 292 30.57 -5.05 -9.08
CA ASP A 292 30.39 -3.60 -9.15
C ASP A 292 30.29 -3.15 -10.61
N THR A 293 29.23 -2.41 -10.91
CA THR A 293 28.93 -1.91 -12.25
C THR A 293 28.98 -0.38 -12.34
N GLY A 294 29.45 0.29 -11.29
CA GLY A 294 29.69 1.72 -11.24
C GLY A 294 28.42 2.56 -11.09
N VAL A 295 28.38 3.68 -11.82
CA VAL A 295 27.28 4.66 -11.77
C VAL A 295 26.24 4.32 -12.84
N ARG A 296 24.96 4.21 -12.45
CA ARG A 296 23.83 4.00 -13.35
C ARG A 296 22.82 5.14 -13.22
N THR A 297 22.27 5.56 -14.35
CA THR A 297 21.06 6.39 -14.34
C THR A 297 19.85 5.48 -14.22
N VAL A 298 19.20 5.47 -13.05
CA VAL A 298 17.90 4.82 -12.87
C VAL A 298 16.81 5.84 -13.13
N SER A 299 15.74 5.43 -13.82
CA SER A 299 14.60 6.32 -14.02
C SER A 299 14.00 6.68 -12.66
N PRO A 300 13.65 7.96 -12.39
CA PRO A 300 12.86 8.32 -11.21
C PRO A 300 11.47 7.65 -11.22
N LEU A 301 11.03 7.19 -12.40
CA LEU A 301 9.82 6.41 -12.62
C LEU A 301 10.05 4.89 -12.63
N ALA A 302 11.27 4.40 -12.34
CA ALA A 302 11.58 2.97 -12.34
C ALA A 302 10.82 2.23 -11.23
N ARG A 303 9.56 1.97 -11.52
CA ARG A 303 8.66 1.01 -10.90
C ARG A 303 8.90 -0.28 -11.68
#